data_AF-K1T156-F1
#
_entry.id   AF-K1T156-F1
#
_cell.length_a   1.000
_cell.length_b   1.000
_cell.length_c   1.000
_cell.angle_alpha   90.00
_cell.angle_beta   90.00
_cell.angle_gamma   90.00
#
_symmetry.space_group_name_H-M   'P 1'
#
loop_
_entity.id
_entity.type
_entity.pdbx_description
1 polymer ?
#
loop_
_entity_poly.entity_id
_entity_poly.type
_entity_poly.pdbx_seq_one_letter_code
_entity_poly.pdbx_strand_id
1 'polypeptide(L)'
;MNKDGTTKVLNANNKEVLTKYKNVQAIPNNNTSISNTYQTQILKYQDGEKYGLVSIDGKEITSAIYDSIETLEYKDGVLRVQKDGKYGLID
;
A
#
# COMPACT_ATOMS: atom_id res chain seq x y z
N MET A 1 -13.22 8.96 -5.75
CA MET A 1 -13.78 8.33 -4.54
C MET A 1 -15.26 8.06 -4.79
N ASN A 2 -15.75 6.87 -4.46
CA ASN A 2 -17.15 6.48 -4.61
C ASN A 2 -18.03 7.15 -3.54
N LYS A 3 -19.36 7.09 -3.70
CA LYS A 3 -20.34 7.67 -2.76
C LYS A 3 -20.25 7.11 -1.34
N ASP A 4 -19.65 5.93 -1.15
CA ASP A 4 -19.42 5.24 0.12
C ASP A 4 -18.01 5.46 0.72
N GLY A 5 -17.18 6.28 0.07
CA GLY A 5 -15.80 6.54 0.47
C GLY A 5 -14.78 5.50 -0.02
N THR A 6 -15.19 4.50 -0.78
CA THR A 6 -14.25 3.52 -1.37
C THR A 6 -13.51 4.10 -2.58
N THR A 7 -12.30 3.60 -2.82
CA THR A 7 -11.50 3.94 -4.00
C THR A 7 -11.72 2.88 -5.08
N LYS A 8 -11.90 3.31 -6.33
CA LYS A 8 -11.81 2.42 -7.48
C LYS A 8 -10.39 2.47 -8.02
N VAL A 9 -9.74 1.31 -8.08
CA VAL A 9 -8.49 1.14 -8.82
C VAL A 9 -8.79 0.33 -10.07
N LEU A 10 -8.31 0.82 -11.21
CA LEU A 10 -8.44 0.19 -12.51
C LEU A 10 -7.09 -0.40 -12.93
N ASN A 11 -7.12 -1.56 -13.58
CA ASN A 11 -5.95 -2.07 -14.28
C ASN A 11 -5.80 -1.43 -15.68
N ALA A 12 -4.74 -1.81 -16.42
CA ALA A 12 -4.45 -1.29 -17.76
C ALA A 12 -5.57 -1.51 -18.79
N ASN A 13 -6.48 -2.46 -18.55
CA ASN A 13 -7.63 -2.75 -19.40
C ASN A 13 -8.90 -2.00 -18.96
N ASN A 14 -8.78 -0.98 -18.10
CA ASN A 14 -9.88 -0.25 -17.47
C ASN A 14 -10.83 -1.12 -16.63
N LYS A 15 -10.39 -2.32 -16.23
CA LYS A 15 -11.18 -3.20 -15.35
C LYS A 15 -10.95 -2.82 -13.90
N GLU A 16 -12.04 -2.69 -13.14
CA GLU A 16 -12.01 -2.48 -11.69
C GLU A 16 -11.37 -3.69 -10.98
N VAL A 17 -10.32 -3.43 -10.18
CA VAL A 17 -9.57 -4.46 -9.42
C VAL A 17 -9.66 -4.26 -7.91
N LEU A 18 -9.75 -3.01 -7.43
CA LEU A 18 -9.93 -2.72 -6.01
C LEU A 18 -11.13 -1.81 -5.84
N THR A 19 -12.15 -2.30 -5.15
CA THR A 19 -13.39 -1.56 -4.86
C THR A 19 -13.76 -1.60 -3.38
N LYS A 20 -13.11 -2.46 -2.58
CA LYS A 20 -13.44 -2.70 -1.17
C LYS A 20 -12.74 -1.74 -0.21
N TYR A 21 -11.65 -1.11 -0.64
CA TYR A 21 -10.73 -0.39 0.23
C TYR A 21 -10.87 1.13 0.07
N LYS A 22 -10.66 1.86 1.16
CA LYS A 22 -10.64 3.33 1.16
C LYS A 22 -9.20 3.84 1.03
N ASN A 23 -9.04 5.01 0.42
CA ASN A 23 -7.77 5.73 0.29
C ASN A 23 -6.59 4.85 -0.19
N VAL A 24 -6.83 4.02 -1.21
CA VAL A 24 -5.77 3.20 -1.82
C VAL A 24 -4.74 4.11 -2.51
N GLN A 25 -3.46 3.91 -2.19
CA GLN A 25 -2.34 4.72 -2.68
C GLN A 25 -1.15 3.84 -3.09
N ALA A 26 -0.44 4.26 -4.14
CA ALA A 26 0.86 3.71 -4.46
C ALA A 26 1.88 4.07 -3.37
N ILE A 27 2.81 3.16 -3.10
CA ILE A 27 3.88 3.39 -2.13
C ILE A 27 5.08 3.99 -2.87
N PRO A 28 5.55 5.20 -2.49
CA PRO A 28 6.73 5.80 -3.12
C PRO A 28 7.94 4.92 -2.92
N ASN A 29 8.88 4.96 -3.86
CA ASN A 29 10.16 4.30 -3.75
C ASN A 29 11.21 5.37 -3.43
N ASN A 30 11.85 5.25 -2.27
CA ASN A 30 12.94 6.13 -1.84
C ASN A 30 14.32 5.47 -1.98
N ASN A 31 14.41 4.34 -2.68
CA ASN A 31 15.69 3.75 -3.00
C ASN A 31 16.33 4.51 -4.17
N THR A 32 17.41 5.21 -3.86
CA THR A 32 18.18 6.02 -4.80
C THR A 32 18.89 5.21 -5.88
N SER A 33 18.98 3.89 -5.73
CA SER A 33 19.67 2.98 -6.66
C SER A 33 18.77 2.46 -7.78
N ILE A 34 17.47 2.80 -7.79
CA ILE A 34 16.51 2.32 -8.79
C ILE A 34 15.72 3.47 -9.41
N SER A 35 15.37 3.33 -10.69
CA SER A 35 14.75 4.40 -11.48
C SER A 35 13.25 4.59 -11.22
N ASN A 36 12.60 3.59 -10.61
CA ASN A 36 11.15 3.60 -10.45
C ASN A 36 10.77 4.44 -9.23
N THR A 37 9.86 5.39 -9.41
CA THR A 37 9.40 6.30 -8.34
C THR A 37 8.48 5.62 -7.32
N TYR A 38 7.96 4.42 -7.59
CA TYR A 38 6.99 3.72 -6.74
C TYR A 38 7.22 2.20 -6.72
N GLN A 39 6.78 1.56 -5.64
CA GLN A 39 6.61 0.10 -5.62
C GLN A 39 5.48 -0.30 -6.56
N THR A 40 5.70 -1.35 -7.35
CA THR A 40 4.88 -1.67 -8.52
C THR A 40 3.86 -2.78 -8.29
N GLN A 41 4.01 -3.58 -7.23
CA GLN A 41 3.19 -4.78 -6.98
C GLN A 41 2.24 -4.66 -5.79
N ILE A 42 2.48 -3.68 -4.92
CA ILE A 42 1.73 -3.50 -3.67
C ILE A 42 1.21 -2.08 -3.55
N LEU A 43 0.04 -1.95 -2.95
CA LEU A 43 -0.61 -0.69 -2.64
C LEU A 43 -0.91 -0.64 -1.14
N LYS A 44 -0.86 0.57 -0.59
CA LYS A 44 -1.28 0.87 0.77
C LYS A 44 -2.75 1.26 0.74
N TYR A 45 -3.56 0.71 1.64
CA TYR A 45 -4.92 1.16 1.86
C TYR A 45 -5.13 1.60 3.31
N GLN A 46 -6.19 2.37 3.55
CA GLN A 46 -6.55 2.85 4.88
C GLN A 46 -7.92 2.31 5.30
N ASP A 47 -8.03 1.90 6.56
CA ASP A 47 -9.29 1.65 7.25
C ASP A 47 -9.26 2.30 8.63
N GLY A 48 -10.15 3.26 8.87
CA GLY A 48 -10.06 4.18 10.00
C GLY A 48 -8.71 4.91 10.04
N GLU A 49 -7.98 4.77 11.14
CA GLU A 49 -6.64 5.36 11.34
C GLU A 49 -5.51 4.38 11.02
N LYS A 50 -5.82 3.16 10.58
CA LYS A 50 -4.84 2.10 10.35
C LYS A 50 -4.62 1.85 8.87
N TYR A 51 -3.45 1.30 8.55
CA TYR A 51 -3.02 0.98 7.20
C TYR A 51 -2.82 -0.52 7.03
N GLY A 52 -3.15 -1.00 5.83
CA GLY A 52 -2.90 -2.36 5.38
C GLY A 52 -2.32 -2.40 3.97
N LEU A 53 -1.94 -3.61 3.53
CA LEU A 53 -1.35 -3.85 2.23
C LEU A 53 -2.26 -4.74 1.39
N VAL A 54 -2.38 -4.37 0.12
CA VAL A 54 -3.08 -5.13 -0.90
C VAL A 54 -2.24 -5.16 -2.17
N SER A 55 -2.19 -6.29 -2.85
CA SER A 55 -1.53 -6.37 -4.15
C SER A 55 -2.38 -5.73 -5.25
N ILE A 56 -1.72 -5.37 -6.35
CA ILE A 56 -2.38 -4.75 -7.52
C ILE A 56 -3.47 -5.61 -8.18
N ASP A 57 -3.46 -6.93 -7.94
CA ASP A 57 -4.46 -7.88 -8.43
C ASP A 57 -5.68 -8.02 -7.50
N GLY A 58 -5.67 -7.35 -6.35
CA GLY A 58 -6.78 -7.36 -5.39
C GLY A 58 -6.66 -8.36 -4.24
N LYS A 59 -5.53 -9.06 -4.10
CA LYS A 59 -5.30 -9.95 -2.97
C LYS A 59 -4.85 -9.16 -1.73
N GLU A 60 -5.55 -9.38 -0.61
CA GLU A 60 -5.12 -8.84 0.68
C GLU A 60 -3.77 -9.46 1.08
N ILE A 61 -2.82 -8.61 1.44
CA ILE A 61 -1.51 -9.03 1.98
C ILE A 61 -1.55 -8.92 3.49
N THR A 62 -2.03 -7.79 4.01
CA THR A 62 -2.25 -7.58 5.44
C THR A 62 -3.54 -6.82 5.67
N SER A 63 -4.23 -7.14 6.76
CA SER A 63 -5.32 -6.31 7.26
C SER A 63 -4.80 -4.93 7.72
N ALA A 64 -5.70 -3.97 7.92
CA ALA A 64 -5.36 -2.62 8.36
C ALA A 64 -5.10 -2.58 9.86
N ILE A 65 -3.87 -2.94 10.26
CA ILE A 65 -3.46 -3.03 11.67
C ILE A 65 -2.26 -2.14 12.01
N TYR A 66 -1.67 -1.46 11.02
CA TYR A 66 -0.46 -0.68 11.20
C TYR A 66 -0.78 0.80 11.40
N ASP A 67 -0.04 1.44 12.30
CA ASP A 67 -0.05 2.89 12.51
C ASP A 67 0.62 3.63 11.34
N SER A 68 1.68 3.04 10.78
CA SER A 68 2.39 3.56 9.62
C SER A 68 3.01 2.45 8.79
N ILE A 69 3.16 2.71 7.49
CA ILE A 69 3.83 1.86 6.51
C ILE A 69 4.67 2.76 5.61
N GLU A 70 5.98 2.56 5.62
CA GLU A 70 6.97 3.43 4.97
C GLU A 70 8.06 2.60 4.30
N THR A 71 8.65 3.14 3.24
CA THR A 71 9.81 2.51 2.60
C THR A 71 11.10 2.81 3.35
N LEU A 72 12.02 1.86 3.31
CA LEU A 72 13.37 2.07 3.82
C LEU A 72 14.24 2.74 2.76
N GLU A 73 14.89 3.83 3.15
CA GLU A 73 15.93 4.43 2.31
C GLU A 73 16.98 3.34 1.97
N TYR A 74 17.38 3.27 0.70
CA TYR A 74 18.39 2.35 0.19
C TYR A 74 18.04 0.85 0.19
N LYS A 75 16.79 0.45 0.52
CA LYS A 75 16.37 -0.96 0.42
C LYS A 75 15.04 -1.12 -0.29
N ASP A 76 15.10 -1.68 -1.50
CA ASP A 76 13.90 -2.02 -2.27
C ASP A 76 13.21 -3.27 -1.71
N GLY A 77 11.92 -3.40 -2.01
CA GLY A 77 11.10 -4.54 -1.57
C GLY A 77 10.76 -4.57 -0.08
N VAL A 78 11.48 -3.81 0.76
CA VAL A 78 11.29 -3.83 2.21
C VAL A 78 10.52 -2.61 2.71
N LEU A 79 9.47 -2.88 3.48
CA LEU A 79 8.66 -1.90 4.17
C LEU A 79 8.96 -1.91 5.67
N ARG A 80 9.13 -0.72 6.25
CA ARG A 80 9.03 -0.51 7.69
C ARG A 80 7.57 -0.31 8.06
N VAL A 81 7.11 -1.07 9.04
CA VAL A 81 5.77 -0.94 9.60
C VAL A 81 5.83 -0.60 11.09
N GLN A 82 4.88 0.19 11.55
CA GLN A 82 4.69 0.47 12.98
C GLN A 82 3.35 -0.10 13.44
N LYS A 83 3.34 -0.80 14.58
CA LYS A 83 2.14 -1.28 15.24
C LYS A 83 2.28 -1.14 16.75
N ASP A 84 1.37 -0.43 17.37
CA ASP A 84 1.29 -0.24 18.83
C ASP A 84 2.64 0.28 19.39
N GLY A 85 3.24 1.23 18.67
CA GLY A 85 4.54 1.83 19.01
C GLY A 85 5.77 0.97 18.71
N LYS A 86 5.61 -0.27 18.25
CA LYS A 86 6.71 -1.18 17.87
C LYS A 86 6.93 -1.18 16.36
N TYR A 87 8.18 -1.37 15.95
CA TYR A 87 8.56 -1.42 14.55
C TYR A 87 8.81 -2.85 14.08
N GLY A 88 8.45 -3.13 12.83
CA GLY A 88 8.72 -4.38 12.13
C GLY A 88 9.08 -4.14 10.67
N LEU A 89 9.49 -5.19 9.98
CA LEU A 89 9.79 -5.18 8.55
C LEU A 89 8.89 -6.18 7.83
N ILE A 90 8.48 -5.82 6.61
CA ILE A 90 7.81 -6.69 5.64
C ILE A 90 8.70 -6.73 4.40
N ASP A 91 8.98 -7.92 3.87
CA ASP A 91 9.80 -8.21 2.67
C ASP A 91 9.10 -9.32 1.86
#